data_AF-A0A4Y2LXZ4-F1
#
_entry.id   AF-A0A4Y2LXZ4-F1
#
_cell.length_a   1.000
_cell.length_b   1.000
_cell.length_c   1.000
_cell.angle_alpha   90.00
_cell.angle_beta   90.00
_cell.angle_gamma   90.00
#
_symmetry.space_group_name_H-M   'P 1'
#
loop_
_entity.id
_entity.type
_entity.pdbx_description
1 polymer ?
#
loop_
_entity_poly.entity_id
_entity_poly.type
_entity_poly.pdbx_seq_one_letter_code
_entity_poly.pdbx_strand_id
1 'polypeptide(L)'
;MLRDLSEDDIKSLINSDTTHIREIQKFPFHTQAAKRCDKLVTKASNKVCGHEARDGYIRATLKSRSVMANFSKKPDFKCVVDIKKVKNTVSQRIRLYGISL
;
A
#
# COMPACT_ATOMS: atom_id res chain seq x y z
N MET A 1 -5.99 -11.64 -23.88
CA MET A 1 -7.43 -11.79 -24.13
C MET A 1 -8.18 -10.47 -24.13
N LEU A 2 -7.73 -9.40 -23.44
CA LEU A 2 -8.37 -8.07 -23.49
C LEU A 2 -7.61 -6.99 -24.29
N ARG A 3 -6.46 -7.32 -24.89
CA ARG A 3 -5.60 -6.32 -25.55
C ARG A 3 -6.07 -5.92 -26.95
N ASP A 4 -7.05 -6.63 -27.50
CA ASP A 4 -7.44 -6.54 -28.91
C ASP A 4 -8.87 -6.00 -29.09
N LEU A 5 -9.50 -5.46 -28.05
CA LEU A 5 -10.82 -4.83 -28.14
C LEU A 5 -10.71 -3.33 -28.45
N SER A 6 -11.48 -2.86 -29.44
CA SER A 6 -11.68 -1.44 -29.72
C SER A 6 -12.55 -0.77 -28.64
N GLU A 7 -12.45 0.56 -28.50
CA GLU A 7 -13.34 1.34 -27.62
C GLU A 7 -14.82 1.15 -27.95
N ASP A 8 -15.13 0.99 -29.25
CA ASP A 8 -16.50 0.77 -29.71
C ASP A 8 -16.99 -0.63 -29.34
N ASP A 9 -16.11 -1.64 -29.39
CA ASP A 9 -16.42 -2.99 -28.94
C ASP A 9 -16.68 -3.01 -27.43
N ILE A 10 -15.91 -2.24 -26.65
CA ILE A 10 -16.10 -2.09 -25.20
C ILE A 10 -17.46 -1.43 -24.89
N LYS A 11 -17.81 -0.35 -25.59
CA LYS A 11 -19.11 0.33 -25.39
C LYS A 11 -20.29 -0.57 -25.77
N SER A 12 -20.18 -1.27 -26.90
CA SER A 12 -21.19 -2.23 -27.34
C SER A 12 -21.36 -3.37 -26.34
N LEU A 13 -20.26 -3.86 -25.77
CA LEU A 13 -20.27 -4.91 -24.77
C LEU A 13 -20.91 -4.43 -23.45
N ILE A 14 -20.67 -3.20 -23.00
CA ILE A 14 -21.31 -2.60 -21.80
C ILE A 14 -22.82 -2.43 -21.97
N ASN A 15 -23.28 -2.06 -23.17
CA ASN A 15 -24.69 -1.81 -23.45
C ASN A 15 -25.48 -3.07 -23.82
N SER A 16 -24.78 -4.14 -24.19
CA SER A 16 -25.39 -5.45 -24.36
C SER A 16 -25.38 -6.15 -23.01
N ASP A 17 -26.57 -6.51 -22.49
CA ASP A 17 -26.75 -7.26 -21.23
C ASP A 17 -26.19 -8.70 -21.29
N THR A 18 -25.15 -8.92 -22.10
CA THR A 18 -24.54 -10.21 -22.36
C THR A 18 -23.64 -10.63 -21.22
N THR A 19 -23.81 -11.88 -20.80
CA THR A 19 -23.01 -12.60 -19.80
C THR A 19 -21.50 -12.56 -20.02
N HIS A 20 -21.03 -12.21 -21.22
CA HIS A 20 -19.61 -12.06 -21.54
C HIS A 20 -18.87 -11.03 -20.68
N ILE A 21 -19.53 -9.97 -20.18
CA ILE A 21 -18.86 -9.04 -19.24
C ILE A 21 -18.48 -9.75 -17.93
N ARG A 22 -19.29 -10.71 -17.47
CA ARG A 22 -18.94 -11.51 -16.28
C ARG A 22 -17.73 -12.41 -16.51
N GLU A 23 -17.40 -12.71 -17.77
CA GLU A 23 -16.28 -13.54 -18.19
C GLU A 23 -15.03 -12.73 -18.54
N ILE A 24 -15.16 -11.41 -18.72
CA ILE A 24 -14.04 -10.45 -18.76
C ILE A 24 -13.38 -10.44 -17.39
N GLN A 25 -12.62 -11.49 -17.15
CA GLN A 25 -11.76 -11.73 -16.02
C GLN A 25 -12.38 -11.30 -14.69
N LYS A 26 -13.08 -12.24 -14.03
CA LYS A 26 -13.25 -12.20 -12.57
C LYS A 26 -11.86 -12.26 -11.93
N PHE A 27 -11.12 -11.16 -12.00
CA PHE A 27 -10.02 -10.93 -11.10
C PHE A 27 -10.61 -11.06 -9.71
N PRO A 28 -9.92 -11.74 -8.79
CA PRO A 28 -10.43 -11.95 -7.46
C PRO A 28 -10.29 -10.64 -6.64
N PHE A 29 -10.99 -9.59 -7.09
CA PHE A 29 -11.11 -8.27 -6.46
C PHE A 29 -11.87 -8.38 -5.13
N HIS A 30 -12.68 -9.42 -4.97
CA HIS A 30 -13.39 -9.69 -3.73
C HIS A 30 -12.61 -10.52 -2.72
N THR A 31 -11.33 -10.83 -3.00
CA THR A 31 -10.48 -11.46 -1.98
C THR A 31 -10.31 -10.56 -0.78
N GLN A 32 -10.14 -11.18 0.39
CA GLN A 32 -9.83 -10.47 1.62
C GLN A 32 -8.54 -9.66 1.49
N ALA A 33 -7.57 -10.15 0.70
CA ALA A 33 -6.33 -9.44 0.42
C ALA A 33 -6.56 -8.11 -0.32
N ALA A 34 -7.31 -8.12 -1.42
CA ALA A 34 -7.63 -6.91 -2.18
C ALA A 34 -8.36 -5.88 -1.30
N LYS A 35 -9.39 -6.30 -0.55
CA LYS A 35 -10.11 -5.43 0.39
C LYS A 35 -9.21 -4.81 1.46
N ARG A 36 -8.23 -5.58 1.97
CA ARG A 36 -7.25 -5.08 2.96
C ARG A 36 -6.31 -4.06 2.34
N CYS A 37 -5.82 -4.31 1.13
CA CYS A 37 -4.98 -3.38 0.39
C CYS A 37 -5.69 -2.04 0.17
N ASP A 38 -6.92 -2.07 -0.35
CA ASP A 38 -7.71 -0.86 -0.59
C ASP A 38 -7.92 -0.07 0.70
N LYS A 39 -8.31 -0.75 1.79
CA LYS A 39 -8.50 -0.11 3.10
C LYS A 39 -7.21 0.54 3.62
N LEU A 40 -6.06 -0.10 3.44
CA LEU A 40 -4.77 0.45 3.85
C LEU A 40 -4.40 1.68 3.02
N VAL A 41 -4.58 1.60 1.70
CA VAL A 41 -4.33 2.71 0.77
C VAL A 41 -5.22 3.90 1.13
N THR A 42 -6.53 3.69 1.31
CA THR A 42 -7.45 4.77 1.70
C THR A 42 -7.06 5.39 3.04
N LYS A 43 -6.74 4.58 4.05
CA LYS A 43 -6.33 5.08 5.37
C LYS A 43 -5.03 5.91 5.29
N ALA A 44 -4.06 5.45 4.50
CA ALA A 44 -2.80 6.17 4.30
C ALA A 44 -3.02 7.49 3.56
N SER A 45 -3.79 7.48 2.46
CA SER A 45 -4.12 8.67 1.68
C SER A 45 -4.89 9.71 2.52
N ASN A 46 -5.86 9.26 3.32
CA ASN A 46 -6.60 10.15 4.21
C ASN A 46 -5.70 10.84 5.25
N LYS A 47 -4.62 10.17 5.68
CA LYS A 47 -3.69 10.75 6.67
C LYS A 47 -2.84 11.88 6.11
N VAL A 48 -2.66 11.94 4.80
CA VAL A 48 -1.88 12.98 4.10
C VAL A 48 -2.77 13.98 3.35
N CYS A 49 -4.09 13.84 3.44
CA CYS A 49 -5.04 14.77 2.83
C CYS A 49 -5.03 16.11 3.58
N GLY A 50 -5.09 17.22 2.83
CA GLY A 50 -4.99 18.58 3.37
C GLY A 50 -3.57 19.15 3.34
N HIS A 51 -3.47 20.48 3.31
CA HIS A 51 -2.21 21.18 3.11
C HIS A 51 -1.19 20.89 4.24
N GLU A 52 -1.61 21.09 5.49
CA GLU A 52 -0.73 20.94 6.67
C GLU A 52 -0.27 19.49 6.89
N ALA A 53 -1.18 18.52 6.75
CA ALA A 53 -0.87 17.10 6.92
C ALA A 53 0.14 16.62 5.87
N ARG A 54 -0.05 17.03 4.61
CA ARG A 54 0.86 16.74 3.51
C ARG A 54 2.23 17.37 3.71
N ASP A 55 2.27 18.64 4.08
CA ASP A 55 3.49 19.39 4.36
C ASP A 55 4.28 18.76 5.54
N GLY A 56 3.58 18.39 6.62
CA GLY A 56 4.16 17.62 7.72
C GLY A 56 4.75 16.27 7.28
N TYR A 57 4.04 15.53 6.44
CA TYR A 57 4.52 14.25 5.87
C TYR A 57 5.77 14.44 5.00
N ILE A 58 5.81 15.48 4.16
CA ILE A 58 6.96 15.79 3.30
C ILE A 58 8.18 16.13 4.15
N ARG A 59 8.03 17.04 5.13
CA ARG A 59 9.13 17.40 6.05
C ARG A 59 9.67 16.19 6.82
N ALA A 60 8.78 15.36 7.36
CA ALA A 60 9.17 14.15 8.08
C ALA A 60 9.93 13.18 7.15
N THR A 61 9.46 13.01 5.91
CA THR A 61 10.11 12.17 4.90
C THR A 61 11.49 12.69 4.53
N LEU A 62 11.63 13.99 4.28
CA LEU A 62 12.92 14.63 3.97
C LEU A 62 13.92 14.47 5.13
N LYS A 63 13.47 14.70 6.37
CA LYS A 63 14.30 14.50 7.57
C LYS A 63 14.71 13.05 7.76
N SER A 64 13.82 12.09 7.49
CA SER A 64 14.17 10.66 7.55
C SER A 64 15.21 10.30 6.48
N ARG A 65 15.09 10.86 5.26
CA ARG A 65 16.05 10.61 4.17
C ARG A 65 17.40 11.26 4.42
N SER A 66 17.45 12.44 5.06
CA SER A 66 18.72 13.10 5.38
C SER A 66 19.54 12.34 6.43
N VAL A 67 18.89 11.55 7.29
CA VAL A 67 19.57 10.71 8.30
C VAL A 67 20.09 9.40 7.68
N MET A 68 19.53 8.97 6.54
CA MET A 68 20.02 7.79 5.84
C MET A 68 21.39 8.07 5.23
N ALA A 69 22.34 7.15 5.41
CA ALA A 69 23.63 7.23 4.75
C ALA A 69 23.47 7.12 3.22
N ASN A 70 24.31 7.86 2.49
CA ASN A 70 24.38 7.71 1.04
C ASN A 70 25.18 6.45 0.69
N PHE A 71 24.59 5.58 -0.13
CA PHE A 71 25.21 4.33 -0.57
C PHE A 71 25.48 4.40 -2.07
N SER A 72 26.73 4.18 -2.48
CA SER A 72 27.14 4.28 -3.89
C SER A 72 26.82 3.01 -4.67
N LYS A 73 26.88 1.86 -3.99
CA LYS A 73 26.64 0.53 -4.55
C LYS A 73 25.67 -0.23 -3.65
N LYS A 74 24.87 -1.11 -4.24
CA LYS A 74 23.97 -2.01 -3.50
C LYS A 74 24.63 -2.76 -2.32
N PRO A 75 25.86 -3.32 -2.42
CA PRO A 75 26.51 -3.98 -1.27
C PRO A 75 26.89 -3.03 -0.12
N ASP A 76 26.95 -1.72 -0.36
CA ASP A 76 27.27 -0.75 0.69
C ASP A 76 26.11 -0.62 1.69
N PHE A 77 24.89 -0.98 1.28
CA PHE A 77 23.72 -1.07 2.14
C PHE A 77 23.88 -2.26 3.11
N LYS A 78 24.61 -2.04 4.20
CA LYS A 78 24.66 -2.98 5.31
C LYS A 78 23.34 -2.86 6.07
N CYS A 79 22.49 -3.88 5.93
CA CYS A 79 21.28 -3.98 6.74
C CYS A 79 21.70 -4.24 8.20
N VAL A 80 21.93 -3.17 8.97
CA VAL A 80 22.10 -3.27 10.42
C VAL A 80 20.72 -3.54 10.99
N VAL A 81 20.25 -4.78 10.88
CA VAL A 81 19.07 -5.21 11.63
C VAL A 81 19.53 -5.41 13.06
N ASP A 82 19.51 -4.35 13.85
CA ASP A 82 19.55 -4.49 15.31
C ASP A 82 18.19 -5.04 15.78
N ILE A 83 17.95 -6.33 15.49
CA ILE A 83 16.78 -7.13 15.90
C ILE A 83 16.57 -7.04 17.43
N LYS A 84 17.60 -6.63 18.19
CA LYS A 84 17.57 -6.53 19.64
C LYS A 84 16.71 -5.38 20.17
N LYS A 85 16.49 -4.27 19.43
CA LYS A 85 15.77 -3.10 19.98
C LYS A 85 14.25 -3.16 19.77
N VAL A 86 13.78 -3.78 18.68
CA VAL A 86 12.33 -3.86 18.35
C VAL A 86 11.58 -4.82 19.27
N LYS A 87 12.22 -5.92 19.71
CA LYS A 87 11.59 -6.88 20.64
C LYS A 87 11.20 -6.22 21.98
N ASN A 88 12.04 -5.33 22.51
CA ASN A 88 11.78 -4.63 23.77
C ASN A 88 10.63 -3.61 23.66
N THR A 89 10.53 -2.85 22.57
CA THR A 89 9.46 -1.84 22.42
C THR A 89 8.08 -2.47 22.18
N VAL A 90 8.01 -3.57 21.42
CA VAL A 90 6.75 -4.30 21.19
C VAL A 90 6.31 -5.02 22.48
N SER A 91 7.24 -5.65 23.21
CA SER A 91 6.94 -6.31 24.49
C SER A 91 6.49 -5.31 25.58
N GLN A 92 7.11 -4.13 25.65
CA GLN A 92 6.67 -3.06 26.56
C GLN A 92 5.29 -2.51 26.21
N ARG A 93 4.93 -2.38 24.92
CA ARG A 93 3.59 -1.95 24.50
C ARG A 93 2.51 -2.99 24.79
N ILE A 94 2.79 -4.28 24.60
CA ILE A 94 1.85 -5.37 24.95
C ILE A 94 1.62 -5.40 26.46
N ARG A 95 2.68 -5.24 27.27
CA ARG A 95 2.55 -5.13 28.74
C ARG A 95 1.78 -3.90 29.20
N LEU A 96 1.95 -2.75 28.52
CA LEU A 96 1.31 -1.49 28.94
C LEU A 96 -0.15 -1.39 28.53
N TYR A 97 -0.56 -2.02 27.41
CA TYR A 97 -1.91 -1.89 26.85
C TYR A 97 -2.72 -3.19 26.81
N GLY A 98 -2.18 -4.31 27.32
CA GLY A 98 -2.94 -5.55 27.53
C GLY A 98 -3.70 -6.05 26.30
N ILE A 99 -3.15 -5.87 25.10
CA ILE A 99 -3.79 -6.35 23.87
C ILE A 99 -3.55 -7.86 23.79
N SER A 100 -4.50 -8.64 24.31
CA SER A 100 -4.62 -10.07 23.99
C SER A 100 -4.98 -10.18 22.51
N LEU A 101 -4.27 -11.04 21.78
CA LEU A 101 -4.71 -11.49 20.46
C LEU A 101 -5.95 -12.38 20.60
#